data_AF-A0A7C1KIR6-F1
#
_entry.id   AF-A0A7C1KIR6-F1
#
_cell.length_a   1.000
_cell.length_b   1.000
_cell.length_c   1.000
_cell.angle_alpha   90.00
_cell.angle_beta   90.00
_cell.angle_gamma   90.00
#
_symmetry.space_group_name_H-M   'P 1'
#
loop_
_entity.id
_entity.type
_entity.pdbx_description
1 polymer ?
#
loop_
_entity_poly.entity_id
_entity_poly.type
_entity_poly.pdbx_seq_one_letter_code
_entity_poly.pdbx_strand_id
1 'polypeptide(L)'
;TDSAVEPPRPASASEATPPESLRLWVWETQDLLLVRFLNPELRENDVVQTSLQYALQRGIEQTFQLEERELGVARLGEGPWKSLLFYEAAEGSLGVLRRLMDEPSALSEVAQSALAICHYNPDGTEQARACQQACYECLLSYTNQLEANLLNRQAIRDLLQQLTACQVQPRLSSHRSEERRSYEEHLAYLRARTQSALERNFLEFLEQHGYRLPADAQKSLAEPRCIADFFYQPNVLVFCDGPPHDTSHQRRIDEQQRRELVACGYRVVVIRWDQDFHQQVRAYPEIFGLSRTARPGS
;
A
#
# COMPACT_ATOMS: atom_id res chain seq x y z
N THR A 1 3.02 1.70 96.21
CA THR A 1 2.24 0.77 95.39
C THR A 1 1.71 1.55 94.21
N ASP A 2 2.50 1.58 93.14
CA ASP A 2 2.15 2.28 91.91
C ASP A 2 2.26 1.26 90.78
N SER A 3 1.12 0.96 90.18
CA SER A 3 0.89 -0.16 89.28
C SER A 3 1.16 0.33 87.86
N ALA A 4 2.36 0.06 87.32
CA ALA A 4 2.69 0.40 85.95
C ALA A 4 1.96 -0.56 84.99
N VAL A 5 0.94 -0.03 84.32
CA VAL A 5 0.17 -0.67 83.26
C VAL A 5 1.06 -0.86 82.02
N GLU A 6 1.21 -2.10 81.58
CA GLU A 6 1.95 -2.48 80.37
C GLU A 6 1.16 -2.03 79.12
N PRO A 7 1.79 -1.36 78.13
CA PRO A 7 1.09 -0.86 76.96
C PRO A 7 0.67 -2.01 76.01
N PRO A 8 -0.46 -1.87 75.28
CA PRO A 8 -0.96 -2.92 74.40
C PRO A 8 -0.01 -3.16 73.20
N ARG A 9 0.18 -4.44 72.85
CA ARG A 9 0.94 -4.86 71.67
C ARG A 9 0.33 -4.29 70.38
N PRO A 10 1.14 -3.84 69.40
CA PRO A 10 0.63 -3.33 68.15
C PRO A 10 -0.09 -4.43 67.35
N ALA A 11 -1.22 -4.03 66.74
CA ALA A 11 -2.04 -4.87 65.88
C ALA A 11 -1.24 -5.42 64.69
N SER A 12 -1.55 -6.66 64.32
CA SER A 12 -0.95 -7.40 63.21
C SER A 12 -0.94 -6.60 61.91
N ALA A 13 0.18 -6.65 61.20
CA ALA A 13 0.36 -6.07 59.88
C ALA A 13 -0.79 -6.44 58.94
N SER A 14 -1.35 -5.41 58.30
CA SER A 14 -2.24 -5.47 57.14
C SER A 14 -1.83 -6.60 56.19
N GLU A 15 -2.76 -7.49 55.87
CA GLU A 15 -2.61 -8.51 54.83
C GLU A 15 -2.19 -7.81 53.52
N ALA A 16 -0.92 -7.95 53.15
CA ALA A 16 -0.44 -7.47 51.86
C ALA A 16 -1.05 -8.34 50.77
N THR A 17 -1.72 -7.72 49.80
CA THR A 17 -2.26 -8.40 48.61
C THR A 17 -1.16 -9.27 47.99
N PRO A 18 -1.42 -10.56 47.70
CA PRO A 18 -0.41 -11.41 47.08
C PRO A 18 0.05 -10.79 45.77
N PRO A 19 1.35 -10.85 45.44
CA PRO A 19 1.86 -10.27 44.21
C PRO A 19 1.17 -10.89 43.01
N GLU A 20 0.42 -10.07 42.26
CA GLU A 20 -0.19 -10.49 41.00
C GLU A 20 0.89 -10.65 39.93
N SER A 21 0.92 -11.81 39.27
CA SER A 21 1.82 -12.03 38.14
C SER A 21 1.19 -11.43 36.88
N LEU A 22 1.58 -10.19 36.58
CA LEU A 22 1.23 -9.52 35.33
C LEU A 22 2.19 -10.00 34.23
N ARG A 23 1.64 -10.55 33.14
CA ARG A 23 2.39 -10.78 31.90
C ARG A 23 1.99 -9.73 30.89
N LEU A 24 2.91 -8.81 30.61
CA LEU A 24 2.76 -7.85 29.53
C LEU A 24 3.06 -8.56 28.20
N TRP A 25 2.17 -8.38 27.24
CA TRP A 25 2.37 -8.82 25.86
C TRP A 25 2.30 -7.59 24.97
N VAL A 26 3.13 -7.58 23.94
CA VAL A 26 3.06 -6.59 22.85
C VAL A 26 2.75 -7.36 21.57
N TRP A 27 1.83 -6.81 20.78
CA TRP A 27 1.60 -7.26 19.42
C TRP A 27 2.27 -6.28 18.46
N GLU A 28 2.75 -6.76 17.32
CA GLU A 28 3.23 -5.89 16.26
C GLU A 28 2.67 -6.38 14.93
N THR A 29 2.46 -5.44 14.02
CA THR A 29 2.07 -5.70 12.64
C THR A 29 3.13 -5.09 11.75
N GLN A 30 3.71 -5.90 10.88
CA GLN A 30 4.75 -5.50 9.95
C GLN A 30 4.26 -5.70 8.53
N ASP A 31 4.60 -4.77 7.65
CA ASP A 31 4.28 -4.87 6.24
C ASP A 31 5.21 -5.86 5.55
N LEU A 32 4.64 -6.66 4.64
CA LEU A 32 5.33 -7.66 3.83
C LEU A 32 5.03 -7.40 2.36
N LEU A 33 6.05 -7.39 1.52
CA LEU A 33 5.92 -7.26 0.07
C LEU A 33 6.56 -8.45 -0.64
N LEU A 34 5.73 -9.23 -1.32
CA LEU A 34 6.18 -10.37 -2.12
C LEU A 34 6.29 -9.99 -3.59
N VAL A 35 7.51 -10.01 -4.13
CA VAL A 35 7.81 -9.77 -5.54
C VAL A 35 7.97 -11.10 -6.26
N ARG A 36 7.10 -11.35 -7.25
CA ARG A 36 7.13 -12.57 -8.07
C ARG A 36 7.62 -12.25 -9.48
N PHE A 37 8.54 -13.07 -9.97
CA PHE A 37 9.03 -13.00 -11.34
C PHE A 37 8.04 -13.70 -12.28
N LEU A 38 7.40 -12.91 -13.16
CA LEU A 38 6.50 -13.45 -14.18
C LEU A 38 7.26 -14.04 -15.36
N ASN A 39 8.43 -13.49 -15.70
CA ASN A 39 9.30 -14.04 -16.72
C ASN A 39 10.10 -15.24 -16.14
N PRO A 40 9.92 -16.47 -16.66
CA PRO A 40 10.66 -17.64 -16.21
C PRO A 40 12.18 -17.50 -16.34
N GLU A 41 12.69 -16.80 -17.35
CA GLU A 41 14.15 -16.64 -17.55
C GLU A 41 14.79 -15.81 -16.43
N LEU A 42 14.11 -14.75 -15.99
CA LEU A 42 14.54 -13.96 -14.84
C LEU A 42 14.38 -14.77 -13.54
N ARG A 43 13.33 -15.59 -13.45
CA ARG A 43 13.05 -16.42 -12.27
C ARG A 43 14.04 -17.57 -12.11
N GLU A 44 14.54 -18.18 -13.16
CA GLU A 44 15.49 -19.30 -13.03
C GLU A 44 16.96 -18.84 -13.03
N ASN A 45 17.23 -17.54 -13.10
CA ASN A 45 18.57 -16.98 -13.10
C ASN A 45 18.98 -16.47 -11.71
N ASP A 46 19.77 -17.27 -10.99
CA ASP A 46 20.19 -16.95 -9.62
C ASP A 46 21.09 -15.70 -9.53
N VAL A 47 21.89 -15.41 -10.56
CA VAL A 47 22.72 -14.18 -10.63
C VAL A 47 21.83 -12.94 -10.69
N VAL A 48 20.82 -12.96 -11.55
CA VAL A 48 19.84 -11.87 -11.68
C VAL A 48 19.03 -11.71 -10.40
N GLN A 49 18.50 -12.79 -9.83
CA GLN A 49 17.72 -12.71 -8.60
C GLN A 49 18.54 -12.14 -7.44
N THR A 50 19.75 -12.66 -7.24
CA THR A 50 20.63 -12.25 -6.15
C THR A 50 21.06 -10.81 -6.30
N SER A 51 21.47 -10.41 -7.49
CA SER A 51 21.85 -9.03 -7.75
C SER A 51 20.67 -8.07 -7.60
N LEU A 52 19.49 -8.44 -8.12
CA LEU A 52 18.29 -7.61 -8.05
C LEU A 52 17.77 -7.46 -6.62
N GLN A 53 17.83 -8.53 -5.81
CA GLN A 53 17.48 -8.49 -4.39
C GLN A 53 18.23 -7.37 -3.67
N TYR A 54 19.55 -7.39 -3.73
CA TYR A 54 20.37 -6.39 -3.02
C TYR A 54 20.30 -5.01 -3.66
N ALA A 55 20.18 -4.93 -4.99
CA ALA A 55 20.01 -3.65 -5.68
C ALA A 55 18.69 -2.97 -5.29
N LEU A 56 17.58 -3.69 -5.27
CA LEU A 56 16.28 -3.15 -4.87
C LEU A 56 16.24 -2.86 -3.37
N GLN A 57 16.79 -3.72 -2.52
CA GLN A 57 16.89 -3.45 -1.08
C GLN A 57 17.57 -2.09 -0.84
N ARG A 58 18.77 -1.90 -1.39
CA ARG A 58 19.50 -0.62 -1.25
C ARG A 58 18.83 0.54 -1.96
N GLY A 59 18.14 0.29 -3.08
CA GLY A 59 17.32 1.29 -3.76
C GLY A 59 16.17 1.79 -2.87
N ILE A 60 15.49 0.89 -2.16
CA ILE A 60 14.42 1.23 -1.21
C ILE A 60 15.01 2.01 -0.03
N GLU A 61 16.08 1.50 0.58
CA GLU A 61 16.77 2.17 1.68
C GLU A 61 17.17 3.61 1.32
N GLN A 62 17.80 3.81 0.16
CA GLN A 62 18.23 5.12 -0.31
C GLN A 62 17.06 6.06 -0.62
N THR A 63 16.00 5.54 -1.25
CA THR A 63 14.86 6.37 -1.69
C THR A 63 14.02 6.85 -0.51
N PHE A 64 13.84 6.00 0.50
CA PHE A 64 13.02 6.29 1.67
C PHE A 64 13.85 6.63 2.92
N GLN A 65 15.17 6.76 2.79
CA GLN A 65 16.12 7.12 3.85
C GLN A 65 16.07 6.16 5.05
N LEU A 66 16.02 4.85 4.77
CA LEU A 66 16.01 3.81 5.79
C LEU A 66 17.42 3.40 6.21
N GLU A 67 17.57 2.99 7.46
CA GLU A 67 18.75 2.26 7.92
C GLU A 67 18.72 0.79 7.43
N GLU A 68 19.88 0.18 7.21
CA GLU A 68 20.00 -1.22 6.71
C GLU A 68 19.25 -2.25 7.57
N ARG A 69 19.06 -1.97 8.86
CA ARG A 69 18.35 -2.85 9.79
C ARG A 69 16.83 -2.69 9.76
N GLU A 70 16.31 -1.67 9.08
CA GLU A 70 14.89 -1.36 9.04
C GLU A 70 14.15 -2.09 7.92
N LEU A 71 14.88 -2.57 6.91
CA LEU A 71 14.33 -3.34 5.80
C LEU A 71 15.07 -4.66 5.61
N GLY A 72 14.34 -5.76 5.73
CA GLY A 72 14.84 -7.08 5.41
C GLY A 72 14.39 -7.54 4.03
N VAL A 73 15.18 -8.42 3.40
CA VAL A 73 14.81 -9.11 2.18
C VAL A 73 15.27 -10.56 2.20
N ALA A 74 14.42 -11.47 1.72
CA ALA A 74 14.72 -12.89 1.60
C ALA A 74 14.23 -13.46 0.26
N ARG A 75 14.97 -14.40 -0.33
CA ARG A 75 14.47 -15.24 -1.43
C ARG A 75 13.66 -16.40 -0.85
N LEU A 76 12.44 -16.60 -1.34
CA LEU A 76 11.53 -17.64 -0.90
C LEU A 76 11.07 -18.53 -2.06
N GLY A 77 10.73 -19.78 -1.72
CA GLY A 77 10.10 -20.73 -2.62
C GLY A 77 11.06 -21.41 -3.60
N GLU A 78 10.50 -22.29 -4.43
CA GLU A 78 11.24 -23.09 -5.41
C GLU A 78 10.52 -23.08 -6.77
N GLY A 79 11.30 -23.23 -7.85
CA GLY A 79 10.84 -23.24 -9.24
C GLY A 79 9.80 -22.12 -9.52
N PRO A 80 8.55 -22.46 -9.90
CA PRO A 80 7.51 -21.48 -10.20
C PRO A 80 7.16 -20.48 -9.08
N TRP A 81 7.53 -20.81 -7.83
CA TRP A 81 7.22 -20.03 -6.64
C TRP A 81 8.41 -19.22 -6.12
N LYS A 82 9.58 -19.27 -6.79
CA LYS A 82 10.71 -18.39 -6.47
C LYS A 82 10.27 -16.91 -6.48
N SER A 83 10.58 -16.21 -5.40
CA SER A 83 10.14 -14.83 -5.14
C SER A 83 11.09 -14.11 -4.19
N LEU A 84 11.02 -12.77 -4.18
CA LEU A 84 11.66 -11.95 -3.15
C LEU A 84 10.60 -11.50 -2.15
N LEU A 85 10.84 -11.70 -0.86
CA LEU A 85 10.03 -11.17 0.23
C LEU A 85 10.78 -10.02 0.88
N PHE A 86 10.26 -8.81 0.77
CA PHE A 86 10.68 -7.67 1.57
C PHE A 86 9.80 -7.58 2.81
N TYR A 87 10.40 -7.20 3.94
CA TYR A 87 9.69 -7.02 5.20
C TYR A 87 10.28 -5.85 6.00
N GLU A 88 9.42 -5.07 6.62
CA GLU A 88 9.84 -4.00 7.52
C GLU A 88 10.26 -4.61 8.86
N ALA A 89 11.52 -4.42 9.23
CA ALA A 89 12.12 -5.03 10.42
C ALA A 89 12.16 -4.08 11.63
N ALA A 90 11.77 -2.81 11.44
CA ALA A 90 11.65 -1.83 12.51
C ALA A 90 10.47 -2.17 13.46
N GLU A 91 10.59 -1.74 14.72
CA GLU A 91 9.47 -1.74 15.67
C GLU A 91 8.43 -0.72 15.21
N GLY A 92 7.28 -1.21 14.78
CA GLY A 92 6.26 -0.41 14.09
C GLY A 92 6.52 -0.29 12.57
N SER A 93 5.44 -0.28 11.80
CA SER A 93 5.53 -0.18 10.34
C SER A 93 5.94 1.23 9.90
N LEU A 94 6.89 1.28 8.97
CA LEU A 94 7.35 2.48 8.27
C LEU A 94 6.40 2.84 7.11
N GLY A 95 5.60 1.87 6.66
CA GLY A 95 4.65 2.00 5.55
C GLY A 95 5.32 2.16 4.19
N VAL A 96 6.64 1.93 4.08
CA VAL A 96 7.42 2.06 2.86
C VAL A 96 7.02 1.00 1.84
N LEU A 97 6.84 -0.25 2.29
CA LEU A 97 6.41 -1.32 1.41
C LEU A 97 4.99 -1.10 0.88
N ARG A 98 4.12 -0.51 1.70
CA ARG A 98 2.80 -0.09 1.27
C ARG A 98 2.85 1.04 0.24
N ARG A 99 3.70 2.04 0.45
CA ARG A 99 3.93 3.11 -0.54
C ARG A 99 4.37 2.57 -1.89
N LEU A 100 5.23 1.55 -1.94
CA LEU A 100 5.61 0.90 -3.20
C LEU A 100 4.43 0.29 -3.97
N MET A 101 3.36 -0.09 -3.28
CA MET A 101 2.16 -0.66 -3.88
C MET A 101 1.12 0.41 -4.24
N ASP A 102 1.00 1.44 -3.41
CA ASP A 102 -0.03 2.48 -3.53
C ASP A 102 0.41 3.64 -4.45
N GLU A 103 1.70 3.96 -4.48
CA GLU A 103 2.28 5.04 -5.29
C GLU A 103 2.83 4.50 -6.62
N PRO A 104 2.34 5.00 -7.78
CA PRO A 104 2.70 4.42 -9.07
C PRO A 104 4.16 4.60 -9.46
N SER A 105 4.77 5.72 -9.06
CA SER A 105 6.15 6.05 -9.38
C SER A 105 7.14 5.51 -8.35
N ALA A 106 6.69 5.06 -7.17
CA ALA A 106 7.59 4.68 -6.09
C ALA A 106 8.58 3.58 -6.51
N LEU A 107 8.12 2.54 -7.23
CA LEU A 107 9.03 1.52 -7.75
C LEU A 107 10.01 2.07 -8.79
N SER A 108 9.59 3.03 -9.61
CA SER A 108 10.45 3.67 -10.59
C SER A 108 11.53 4.55 -9.93
N GLU A 109 11.19 5.24 -8.84
CA GLU A 109 12.12 6.04 -8.03
C GLU A 109 13.14 5.14 -7.32
N VAL A 110 12.67 4.02 -6.75
CA VAL A 110 13.54 2.97 -6.18
C VAL A 110 14.49 2.41 -7.24
N ALA A 111 14.00 2.13 -8.45
CA ALA A 111 14.82 1.62 -9.53
C ALA A 111 15.88 2.64 -9.99
N GLN A 112 15.57 3.94 -9.99
CA GLN A 112 16.53 5.00 -10.28
C GLN A 112 17.65 5.04 -9.22
N SER A 113 17.29 4.97 -7.94
CA SER A 113 18.26 4.88 -6.84
C SER A 113 19.12 3.62 -6.96
N ALA A 114 18.52 2.45 -7.21
CA ALA A 114 19.23 1.19 -7.41
C ALA A 114 20.20 1.25 -8.61
N LEU A 115 19.79 1.88 -9.70
CA LEU A 115 20.60 2.07 -10.90
C LEU A 115 21.82 2.97 -10.61
N ALA A 116 21.61 4.06 -9.87
CA ALA A 116 22.68 4.95 -9.43
C ALA A 116 23.67 4.26 -8.48
N ILE A 117 23.18 3.47 -7.53
CA ILE A 117 23.98 2.64 -6.61
C ILE A 117 24.82 1.63 -7.39
N CYS A 118 24.28 1.07 -8.48
CA CYS A 118 24.99 0.18 -9.40
C CYS A 118 25.96 0.91 -10.35
N HIS A 119 26.32 2.17 -10.07
CA HIS A 119 27.24 3.01 -10.84
C HIS A 119 26.79 3.28 -12.28
N TYR A 120 25.48 3.36 -12.51
CA TYR A 120 24.93 3.76 -13.80
C TYR A 120 24.34 5.16 -13.74
N ASN A 121 24.36 5.86 -14.87
CA ASN A 121 23.62 7.09 -15.08
C ASN A 121 22.14 6.77 -15.40
N PRO A 122 21.24 7.77 -15.35
CA PRO A 122 19.83 7.56 -15.66
C PRO A 122 19.55 6.97 -17.05
N ASP A 123 20.45 7.19 -18.02
CA ASP A 123 20.36 6.63 -19.38
C ASP A 123 20.92 5.20 -19.49
N GLY A 124 21.39 4.61 -18.38
CA GLY A 124 21.98 3.28 -18.32
C GLY A 124 23.47 3.23 -18.67
N THR A 125 24.11 4.36 -18.97
CA THR A 125 25.56 4.42 -19.23
C THR A 125 26.36 4.28 -17.93
N GLU A 126 27.58 3.76 -18.00
CA GLU A 126 28.43 3.60 -16.82
C GLU A 126 29.02 4.93 -16.33
N GLN A 127 29.07 5.10 -15.02
CA GLN A 127 29.77 6.20 -14.38
C GLN A 127 31.30 5.99 -14.45
N ALA A 128 32.06 7.09 -14.38
CA ALA A 128 33.52 7.04 -14.51
C ALA A 128 34.25 6.18 -13.45
N ARG A 129 33.63 5.92 -12.30
CA ARG A 129 34.17 5.11 -11.20
C ARG A 129 33.43 3.78 -11.00
N ALA A 130 32.82 3.24 -12.06
CA ALA A 130 32.06 2.01 -11.96
C ALA A 130 32.97 0.80 -11.67
N CYS A 131 32.61 -0.01 -10.66
CA CYS A 131 33.28 -1.28 -10.40
C CYS A 131 33.00 -2.31 -11.52
N GLN A 132 33.80 -3.36 -11.64
CA GLN A 132 33.61 -4.32 -12.75
C GLN A 132 32.34 -5.17 -12.58
N GLN A 133 32.21 -5.86 -11.45
CA GLN A 133 31.13 -6.83 -11.22
C GLN A 133 30.26 -6.46 -10.01
N ALA A 134 30.87 -6.28 -8.84
CA ALA A 134 30.24 -5.79 -7.62
C ALA A 134 31.31 -5.22 -6.66
N CYS A 135 30.93 -4.27 -5.82
CA CYS A 135 31.77 -3.69 -4.77
C CYS A 135 30.90 -3.36 -3.54
N TYR A 136 31.51 -2.97 -2.41
CA TYR A 136 30.79 -2.62 -1.18
C TYR A 136 29.95 -1.34 -1.30
N GLU A 137 30.29 -0.46 -2.25
CA GLU A 137 29.51 0.74 -2.55
C GLU A 137 28.26 0.44 -3.38
N CYS A 138 28.18 -0.74 -4.03
CA CYS A 138 27.01 -1.16 -4.79
C CYS A 138 26.27 -2.35 -4.13
N LEU A 139 26.65 -3.59 -4.44
CA LEU A 139 25.90 -4.80 -4.08
C LEU A 139 26.51 -5.62 -2.94
N LEU A 140 27.82 -5.50 -2.69
CA LEU A 140 28.44 -6.30 -1.62
C LEU A 140 28.11 -5.72 -0.25
N SER A 141 27.87 -6.61 0.71
CA SER A 141 27.76 -6.30 2.13
C SER A 141 28.54 -7.33 2.94
N TYR A 142 28.71 -7.08 4.23
CA TYR A 142 29.29 -8.09 5.13
C TYR A 142 28.32 -9.26 5.36
N THR A 143 27.01 -9.04 5.19
CA THR A 143 25.97 -10.02 5.43
C THR A 143 25.75 -10.97 4.25
N ASN A 144 26.15 -10.61 3.02
CA ASN A 144 25.93 -11.39 1.81
C ASN A 144 27.19 -12.07 1.22
N GLN A 145 28.26 -12.21 2.01
CA GLN A 145 29.54 -12.73 1.54
C GLN A 145 29.46 -14.13 0.92
N LEU A 146 28.57 -15.00 1.42
CA LEU A 146 28.37 -16.35 0.90
C LEU A 146 27.82 -16.37 -0.54
N GLU A 147 27.22 -15.26 -0.96
CA GLU A 147 26.58 -15.10 -2.27
C GLU A 147 27.32 -14.11 -3.16
N ALA A 148 28.49 -13.63 -2.72
CA ALA A 148 29.26 -12.61 -3.41
C ALA A 148 29.61 -13.00 -4.86
N ASN A 149 29.77 -14.29 -5.13
CA ASN A 149 30.03 -14.84 -6.47
C ASN A 149 28.83 -14.73 -7.42
N LEU A 150 27.61 -14.59 -6.90
CA LEU A 150 26.38 -14.42 -7.68
C LEU A 150 26.05 -12.96 -7.95
N LEU A 151 26.75 -12.01 -7.31
CA LEU A 151 26.48 -10.59 -7.50
C LEU A 151 27.13 -10.09 -8.79
N ASN A 152 26.33 -9.45 -9.63
CA ASN A 152 26.74 -8.86 -10.89
C ASN A 152 25.80 -7.70 -11.27
N ARG A 153 26.29 -6.47 -11.11
CA ARG A 153 25.52 -5.26 -11.45
C ARG A 153 25.17 -5.16 -12.94
N GLN A 154 26.00 -5.72 -13.82
CA GLN A 154 25.77 -5.68 -15.26
C GLN A 154 24.59 -6.57 -15.67
N ALA A 155 24.38 -7.69 -14.96
CA ALA A 155 23.31 -8.64 -15.25
C ALA A 155 21.90 -8.07 -15.01
N ILE A 156 21.79 -7.00 -14.21
CA ILE A 156 20.51 -6.37 -13.86
C ILE A 156 20.33 -4.96 -14.44
N ARG A 157 21.32 -4.42 -15.16
CA ARG A 157 21.28 -3.06 -15.70
C ARG A 157 20.02 -2.80 -16.51
N ASP A 158 19.78 -3.64 -17.52
CA ASP A 158 18.66 -3.45 -18.45
C ASP A 158 17.32 -3.59 -17.72
N LEU A 159 17.24 -4.48 -16.72
CA LEU A 159 16.06 -4.66 -15.90
C LEU A 159 15.79 -3.43 -15.02
N LEU A 160 16.81 -2.91 -14.34
CA LEU A 160 16.69 -1.68 -13.54
C LEU A 160 16.28 -0.51 -14.42
N GLN A 161 16.86 -0.38 -15.62
CA GLN A 161 16.50 0.66 -16.58
C GLN A 161 15.03 0.54 -17.01
N GLN A 162 14.54 -0.67 -17.30
CA GLN A 162 13.12 -0.88 -17.59
C GLN A 162 12.22 -0.50 -16.41
N LEU A 163 12.63 -0.82 -15.18
CA LEU A 163 11.89 -0.46 -13.97
C LEU A 163 11.85 1.05 -13.73
N THR A 164 12.86 1.83 -14.14
CA THR A 164 12.83 3.30 -14.05
C THR A 164 11.71 3.95 -14.87
N ALA A 165 11.18 3.24 -15.87
CA ALA A 165 10.08 3.70 -16.71
C ALA A 165 8.73 3.03 -16.38
N CYS A 166 8.68 2.18 -15.34
CA CYS A 166 7.48 1.44 -14.99
C CYS A 166 6.49 2.30 -14.18
N GLN A 167 5.23 1.87 -14.16
CA GLN A 167 4.26 2.35 -13.17
C GLN A 167 3.62 1.17 -12.47
N VAL A 168 3.53 1.26 -11.14
CA VAL A 168 2.79 0.30 -10.34
C VAL A 168 1.30 0.51 -10.58
N GLN A 169 0.59 -0.59 -10.85
CA GLN A 169 -0.85 -0.60 -11.02
C GLN A 169 -1.46 -1.67 -10.12
N PRO A 170 -2.45 -1.31 -9.28
CA PRO A 170 -3.15 -2.28 -8.47
C PRO A 170 -3.93 -3.22 -9.40
N ARG A 171 -3.86 -4.52 -9.12
CA ARG A 171 -4.83 -5.45 -9.70
C ARG A 171 -6.09 -5.42 -8.86
N LEU A 172 -7.21 -5.14 -9.51
CA LEU A 172 -8.50 -4.90 -8.86
C LEU A 172 -9.38 -6.13 -9.03
N SER A 173 -10.12 -6.46 -7.98
CA SER A 173 -11.19 -7.46 -8.03
C SER A 173 -12.53 -6.76 -7.81
N SER A 174 -13.56 -7.32 -8.43
CA SER A 174 -14.95 -6.93 -8.14
C SER A 174 -15.47 -7.72 -6.95
N HIS A 175 -16.47 -7.20 -6.24
CA HIS A 175 -17.10 -7.99 -5.16
C HIS A 175 -17.73 -9.32 -5.64
N ARG A 176 -17.95 -9.46 -6.96
CA ARG A 176 -18.60 -10.63 -7.59
C ARG A 176 -17.62 -11.68 -8.10
N SER A 177 -16.33 -11.37 -8.17
CA SER A 177 -15.33 -12.28 -8.68
C SER A 177 -14.00 -12.03 -8.00
N GLU A 178 -13.41 -13.11 -7.51
CA GLU A 178 -12.06 -13.13 -6.94
C GLU A 178 -10.98 -12.97 -8.03
N GLU A 179 -11.35 -13.10 -9.31
CA GLU A 179 -10.44 -12.85 -10.42
C GLU A 179 -9.97 -11.40 -10.43
N ARG A 180 -8.66 -11.25 -10.35
CA ARG A 180 -7.96 -9.98 -10.39
C ARG A 180 -7.78 -9.54 -11.84
N ARG A 181 -8.39 -8.42 -12.20
CA ARG A 181 -8.30 -7.79 -13.53
C ARG A 181 -7.12 -6.83 -13.58
N SER A 182 -6.60 -6.62 -14.79
CA SER A 182 -5.72 -5.47 -15.04
C SER A 182 -6.49 -4.16 -14.82
N TYR A 183 -5.75 -3.05 -14.66
CA TYR A 183 -6.38 -1.73 -14.52
C TYR A 183 -7.30 -1.41 -15.71
N GLU A 184 -6.83 -1.68 -16.93
CA GLU A 184 -7.57 -1.42 -18.17
C GLU A 184 -8.83 -2.29 -18.30
N GLU A 185 -8.72 -3.59 -18.01
CA GLU A 185 -9.86 -4.52 -18.01
C GLU A 185 -10.91 -4.11 -16.98
N HIS A 186 -10.46 -3.68 -15.80
CA HIS A 186 -11.35 -3.24 -14.72
C HIS A 186 -12.04 -1.92 -15.06
N LEU A 187 -11.32 -0.98 -15.66
CA LEU A 187 -11.90 0.27 -16.13
C LEU A 187 -12.96 0.02 -17.22
N ALA A 188 -12.69 -0.86 -18.19
CA ALA A 188 -13.66 -1.27 -19.20
C ALA A 188 -14.90 -1.91 -18.56
N TYR A 189 -14.70 -2.75 -17.54
CA TYR A 189 -15.78 -3.37 -16.75
C TYR A 189 -16.68 -2.32 -16.06
N LEU A 190 -16.09 -1.28 -15.46
CA LEU A 190 -16.81 -0.20 -14.79
C LEU A 190 -17.56 0.67 -15.82
N ARG A 191 -16.89 1.08 -16.90
CA ARG A 191 -17.49 1.89 -17.97
C ARG A 191 -18.74 1.24 -18.54
N ALA A 192 -18.70 -0.07 -18.79
CA ALA A 192 -19.84 -0.83 -19.32
C ALA A 192 -21.09 -0.85 -18.40
N ARG A 193 -20.93 -0.51 -17.11
CA ARG A 193 -22.01 -0.52 -16.10
C ARG A 193 -22.53 0.86 -15.73
N THR A 194 -21.80 1.91 -16.06
CA THR A 194 -22.25 3.29 -15.82
C THR A 194 -23.54 3.60 -16.59
N GLN A 195 -24.55 4.10 -15.88
CA GLN A 195 -25.89 4.33 -16.42
C GLN A 195 -26.13 5.81 -16.77
N SER A 196 -25.50 6.73 -16.04
CA SER A 196 -25.63 8.17 -16.30
C SER A 196 -24.36 8.81 -16.89
N ALA A 197 -24.54 9.99 -17.51
CA ALA A 197 -23.42 10.80 -17.98
C ALA A 197 -22.54 11.30 -16.82
N LEU A 198 -23.14 11.56 -15.65
CA LEU A 198 -22.40 12.01 -14.47
C LEU A 198 -21.46 10.91 -13.95
N GLU A 199 -21.94 9.66 -13.88
CA GLU A 199 -21.11 8.50 -13.51
C GLU A 199 -19.93 8.33 -14.46
N ARG A 200 -20.16 8.47 -15.77
CA ARG A 200 -19.10 8.37 -16.79
C ARG A 200 -18.06 9.46 -16.61
N ASN A 201 -18.49 10.71 -16.49
CA ASN A 201 -17.61 11.85 -16.30
C ASN A 201 -16.80 11.72 -15.00
N PHE A 202 -17.41 11.21 -13.92
CA PHE A 202 -16.72 10.97 -12.67
C PHE A 202 -15.67 9.85 -12.80
N LEU A 203 -16.00 8.75 -13.47
CA LEU A 203 -15.07 7.66 -13.70
C LEU A 203 -13.89 8.08 -14.59
N GLU A 204 -14.14 8.85 -15.65
CA GLU A 204 -13.11 9.45 -16.51
C GLU A 204 -12.23 10.43 -15.72
N PHE A 205 -12.82 11.23 -14.84
CA PHE A 205 -12.07 12.11 -13.94
C PHE A 205 -11.12 11.33 -13.03
N LEU A 206 -11.58 10.22 -12.44
CA LEU A 206 -10.75 9.36 -11.60
C LEU A 206 -9.58 8.77 -12.39
N GLU A 207 -9.82 8.27 -13.60
CA GLU A 207 -8.78 7.74 -14.48
C GLU A 207 -7.76 8.81 -14.88
N GLN A 208 -8.22 9.95 -15.40
CA GLN A 208 -7.35 11.04 -15.90
C GLN A 208 -6.40 11.57 -14.84
N HIS A 209 -6.85 11.60 -13.57
CA HIS A 209 -6.06 12.10 -12.44
C HIS A 209 -5.42 10.98 -11.62
N GLY A 210 -5.60 9.73 -12.06
CA GLY A 210 -5.11 8.53 -11.43
C GLY A 210 -5.57 8.36 -9.98
N TYR A 211 -6.83 8.64 -9.68
CA TYR A 211 -7.40 8.22 -8.40
C TYR A 211 -7.69 6.72 -8.41
N ARG A 212 -7.88 6.16 -7.20
CA ARG A 212 -8.28 4.76 -7.00
C ARG A 212 -9.65 4.52 -7.63
N LEU A 213 -9.73 3.49 -8.47
CA LEU A 213 -10.98 3.07 -9.09
C LEU A 213 -11.89 2.34 -8.08
N PRO A 214 -13.22 2.46 -8.22
CA PRO A 214 -14.18 1.67 -7.46
C PRO A 214 -14.00 0.16 -7.68
N ALA A 215 -14.36 -0.65 -6.70
CA ALA A 215 -14.39 -2.10 -6.84
C ALA A 215 -15.57 -2.57 -7.71
N ASP A 216 -16.70 -1.86 -7.67
CA ASP A 216 -17.85 -2.15 -8.53
C ASP A 216 -18.64 -0.88 -8.86
N ALA A 217 -19.48 -0.98 -9.90
CA ALA A 217 -20.46 0.01 -10.27
C ALA A 217 -21.87 -0.57 -10.19
N GLN A 218 -22.87 0.25 -9.87
CA GLN A 218 -24.27 -0.15 -9.77
C GLN A 218 -24.48 -1.30 -8.76
N LYS A 219 -23.87 -1.15 -7.57
CA LYS A 219 -23.91 -2.15 -6.51
C LYS A 219 -25.28 -2.16 -5.83
N SER A 220 -26.04 -3.23 -6.05
CA SER A 220 -27.31 -3.48 -5.35
C SER A 220 -27.07 -3.98 -3.92
N LEU A 221 -27.76 -3.34 -2.97
CA LEU A 221 -27.85 -3.74 -1.56
C LEU A 221 -29.27 -4.23 -1.29
N ALA A 222 -29.38 -5.31 -0.50
CA ALA A 222 -30.68 -5.89 -0.16
C ALA A 222 -31.38 -5.11 0.95
N GLU A 223 -30.63 -4.70 1.98
CA GLU A 223 -31.15 -4.06 3.20
C GLU A 223 -30.18 -2.97 3.69
N PRO A 224 -30.58 -1.68 3.66
CA PRO A 224 -31.75 -1.14 2.97
C PRO A 224 -31.64 -1.35 1.45
N ARG A 225 -32.77 -1.54 0.77
CA ARG A 225 -32.79 -1.79 -0.68
C ARG A 225 -32.36 -0.51 -1.42
N CYS A 226 -31.15 -0.52 -1.96
CA CYS A 226 -30.62 0.59 -2.74
C CYS A 226 -29.67 0.10 -3.83
N ILE A 227 -29.38 0.95 -4.81
CA ILE A 227 -28.33 0.72 -5.79
C ILE A 227 -27.37 1.90 -5.65
N ALA A 228 -26.13 1.62 -5.26
CA ALA A 228 -25.07 2.63 -5.21
C ALA A 228 -24.37 2.69 -6.57
N ASP A 229 -24.06 3.91 -7.02
CA ASP A 229 -23.43 4.12 -8.33
C ASP A 229 -22.03 3.52 -8.38
N PHE A 230 -21.26 3.71 -7.31
CA PHE A 230 -19.97 3.06 -7.13
C PHE A 230 -19.80 2.49 -5.73
N PHE A 231 -19.04 1.40 -5.65
CA PHE A 231 -18.72 0.71 -4.41
C PHE A 231 -17.21 0.59 -4.23
N TYR A 232 -16.72 0.99 -3.06
CA TYR A 232 -15.34 0.82 -2.63
C TYR A 232 -15.29 -0.12 -1.42
N GLN A 233 -14.38 -1.08 -1.46
CA GLN A 233 -14.17 -1.98 -0.33
C GLN A 233 -13.53 -1.23 0.86
N PRO A 234 -13.87 -1.62 2.10
CA PRO A 234 -14.77 -2.72 2.45
C PRO A 234 -16.27 -2.36 2.45
N ASN A 235 -16.66 -1.10 2.74
CA ASN A 235 -18.04 -0.72 3.04
C ASN A 235 -18.39 0.71 2.61
N VAL A 236 -17.77 1.23 1.56
CA VAL A 236 -17.97 2.61 1.10
C VAL A 236 -18.87 2.62 -0.14
N LEU A 237 -19.92 3.43 -0.09
CA LEU A 237 -20.89 3.62 -1.16
C LEU A 237 -20.80 5.05 -1.67
N VAL A 238 -20.66 5.23 -2.98
CA VAL A 238 -20.62 6.54 -3.62
C VAL A 238 -21.86 6.70 -4.49
N PHE A 239 -22.56 7.83 -4.32
CA PHE A 239 -23.72 8.23 -5.10
C PHE A 239 -23.39 9.48 -5.91
N CYS A 240 -23.69 9.45 -7.20
CA CYS A 240 -23.51 10.55 -8.14
C CYS A 240 -24.85 11.29 -8.29
N ASP A 241 -25.05 12.35 -7.51
CA ASP A 241 -26.29 13.14 -7.55
C ASP A 241 -26.28 14.07 -8.77
N GLY A 242 -27.04 13.71 -9.80
CA GLY A 242 -27.27 14.54 -10.98
C GLY A 242 -28.39 15.57 -10.81
N PRO A 243 -28.62 16.45 -11.80
CA PRO A 243 -29.68 17.47 -11.80
C PRO A 243 -31.10 16.97 -11.42
N PRO A 244 -31.54 15.74 -11.77
CA PRO A 244 -32.86 15.24 -11.39
C PRO A 244 -33.09 15.08 -9.87
N HIS A 245 -32.03 14.95 -9.08
CA HIS A 245 -32.12 14.79 -7.61
C HIS A 245 -32.35 16.11 -6.87
N ASP A 246 -32.40 17.23 -7.58
CA ASP A 246 -32.43 18.55 -6.97
C ASP A 246 -33.84 18.99 -6.53
N THR A 247 -34.88 18.17 -6.74
CA THR A 247 -36.22 18.42 -6.19
C THR A 247 -36.30 18.11 -4.69
N SER A 248 -36.96 18.99 -3.92
CA SER A 248 -36.99 18.93 -2.45
C SER A 248 -37.60 17.64 -1.87
N HIS A 249 -38.46 16.96 -2.61
CA HIS A 249 -39.05 15.68 -2.21
C HIS A 249 -38.06 14.51 -2.39
N GLN A 250 -37.33 14.48 -3.52
CA GLN A 250 -36.33 13.45 -3.81
C GLN A 250 -35.17 13.51 -2.81
N ARG A 251 -34.68 14.73 -2.52
CA ARG A 251 -33.61 14.94 -1.52
C ARG A 251 -33.94 14.37 -0.14
N ARG A 252 -35.19 14.50 0.32
CA ARG A 252 -35.62 13.98 1.64
C ARG A 252 -35.62 12.46 1.69
N ILE A 253 -36.04 11.81 0.60
CA ILE A 253 -36.02 10.34 0.49
C ILE A 253 -34.58 9.84 0.45
N ASP A 254 -33.73 10.47 -0.38
CA ASP A 254 -32.32 10.12 -0.50
C ASP A 254 -31.59 10.32 0.84
N GLU A 255 -31.84 11.42 1.55
CA GLU A 255 -31.27 11.66 2.88
C GLU A 255 -31.68 10.61 3.91
N GLN A 256 -32.95 10.19 3.91
CA GLN A 256 -33.42 9.15 4.83
C GLN A 256 -32.76 7.80 4.53
N GLN A 257 -32.71 7.39 3.26
CA GLN A 257 -32.07 6.15 2.83
C GLN A 257 -30.57 6.15 3.16
N ARG A 258 -29.89 7.29 3.03
CA ARG A 258 -28.47 7.43 3.38
C ARG A 258 -28.24 7.29 4.88
N ARG A 259 -29.12 7.85 5.72
CA ARG A 259 -29.04 7.66 7.18
C ARG A 259 -29.19 6.20 7.57
N GLU A 260 -30.09 5.46 6.91
CA GLU A 260 -30.26 4.03 7.13
C GLU A 260 -29.00 3.24 6.72
N LEU A 261 -28.41 3.55 5.57
CA LEU A 261 -27.14 2.93 5.13
C LEU A 261 -26.01 3.14 6.14
N VAL A 262 -25.89 4.36 6.68
CA VAL A 262 -24.91 4.67 7.72
C VAL A 262 -25.19 3.88 9.01
N ALA A 263 -26.45 3.74 9.40
CA ALA A 263 -26.83 2.92 10.56
C ALA A 263 -26.50 1.44 10.36
N CYS A 264 -26.52 0.95 9.12
CA CYS A 264 -26.07 -0.40 8.75
C CYS A 264 -24.54 -0.55 8.66
N GLY A 265 -23.77 0.50 9.00
CA GLY A 265 -22.31 0.46 9.01
C GLY A 265 -21.65 0.75 7.67
N TYR A 266 -22.39 1.24 6.67
CA TYR A 266 -21.79 1.74 5.43
C TYR A 266 -21.32 3.17 5.58
N ARG A 267 -20.26 3.51 4.87
CA ARG A 267 -19.85 4.90 4.69
C ARG A 267 -20.41 5.41 3.38
N VAL A 268 -21.19 6.48 3.43
CA VAL A 268 -21.84 7.07 2.25
C VAL A 268 -21.10 8.34 1.85
N VAL A 269 -20.74 8.44 0.57
CA VAL A 269 -20.16 9.62 -0.07
C VAL A 269 -21.06 10.05 -1.22
N VAL A 270 -21.23 11.35 -1.36
CA VAL A 270 -22.08 11.94 -2.40
C VAL A 270 -21.21 12.83 -3.27
N ILE A 271 -21.23 12.57 -4.58
CA ILE A 271 -20.57 13.37 -5.59
C ILE A 271 -21.64 14.16 -6.34
N ARG A 272 -21.63 15.47 -6.17
CA ARG A 272 -22.56 16.38 -6.84
C ARG A 272 -22.00 16.86 -8.16
N TRP A 273 -22.89 16.97 -9.15
CA TRP A 273 -22.56 17.49 -10.49
C TRP A 273 -22.23 18.99 -10.51
N ASP A 274 -22.76 19.76 -9.56
CA ASP A 274 -22.65 21.22 -9.47
C ASP A 274 -21.43 21.71 -8.68
N GLN A 275 -20.60 20.77 -8.19
CA GLN A 275 -19.40 21.03 -7.42
C GLN A 275 -18.17 20.50 -8.14
N ASP A 276 -17.02 21.11 -7.86
CA ASP A 276 -15.74 20.69 -8.42
C ASP A 276 -15.37 19.27 -7.94
N PHE A 277 -15.00 18.38 -8.88
CA PHE A 277 -14.65 17.01 -8.54
C PHE A 277 -13.34 16.91 -7.76
N HIS A 278 -12.35 17.79 -8.00
CA HIS A 278 -11.12 17.75 -7.23
C HIS A 278 -11.36 18.06 -5.77
N GLN A 279 -12.16 19.08 -5.45
CA GLN A 279 -12.49 19.42 -4.07
C GLN A 279 -13.20 18.28 -3.36
N GLN A 280 -14.19 17.65 -4.03
CA GLN A 280 -14.95 16.54 -3.46
C GLN A 280 -14.09 15.29 -3.24
N VAL A 281 -13.26 14.91 -4.20
CA VAL A 281 -12.38 13.74 -4.09
C VAL A 281 -11.26 13.96 -3.06
N ARG A 282 -10.68 15.15 -2.99
CA ARG A 282 -9.64 15.50 -2.00
C ARG A 282 -10.13 15.53 -0.56
N ALA A 283 -11.44 15.65 -0.34
CA ALA A 283 -12.02 15.54 0.99
C ALA A 283 -11.98 14.10 1.54
N TYR A 284 -11.74 13.10 0.68
CA TYR A 284 -11.76 11.68 1.03
C TYR A 284 -10.53 10.91 0.49
N PRO A 285 -9.29 11.31 0.85
CA PRO A 285 -8.07 10.68 0.36
C PRO A 285 -7.98 9.20 0.74
N GLU A 286 -8.55 8.79 1.87
CA GLU A 286 -8.61 7.40 2.31
C GLU A 286 -9.51 6.50 1.44
N ILE A 287 -10.43 7.08 0.67
CA ILE A 287 -11.31 6.34 -0.26
C ILE A 287 -10.70 6.36 -1.66
N PHE A 288 -10.41 7.55 -2.17
CA PHE A 288 -10.01 7.75 -3.57
C PHE A 288 -8.50 7.70 -3.79
N GLY A 289 -7.69 7.60 -2.73
CA GLY A 289 -6.25 7.71 -2.82
C GLY A 289 -5.78 9.14 -3.12
N LEU A 290 -4.47 9.30 -3.22
CA LEU A 290 -3.85 10.54 -3.66
C LEU A 290 -3.84 10.59 -5.19
N SER A 291 -3.99 11.80 -5.75
CA SER A 291 -3.92 11.97 -7.21
C SER A 291 -2.53 11.60 -7.72
N ARG A 292 -2.47 10.67 -8.68
CA ARG A 292 -1.22 10.21 -9.29
C ARG A 292 -0.59 11.24 -10.24
N THR A 293 -1.31 12.31 -10.58
CA THR A 293 -0.82 13.39 -11.47
C THR A 293 -0.31 14.61 -10.74
N ALA A 294 -0.49 14.70 -9.42
CA ALA A 294 0.09 15.76 -8.61
C ALA A 294 1.58 15.47 -8.38
N ARG A 295 2.45 16.02 -9.25
CA ARG A 295 3.86 16.22 -8.89
C ARG A 295 3.92 17.00 -7.57
N PRO A 296 4.65 16.55 -6.54
CA PRO A 296 4.94 17.40 -5.40
C PRO A 296 5.91 18.48 -5.86
N GLY A 297 5.44 19.72 -6.03
CA GLY A 297 6.28 20.87 -6.36
C GLY A 297 5.79 21.67 -7.56
N SER A 298 4.82 22.55 -7.30
CA SER A 298 4.69 23.84 -7.96
C SER A 298 4.50 24.89 -6.88
#